data_AF-A0A2X2VW12-F1
#
_entry.id   AF-A0A2X2VW12-F1
#
_cell.length_a   1.000
_cell.length_b   1.000
_cell.length_c   1.000
_cell.angle_alpha   90.00
_cell.angle_beta   90.00
_cell.angle_gamma   90.00
#
_symmetry.space_group_name_H-M   'P 1'
#
loop_
_entity.id
_entity.type
_entity.pdbx_description
1 polymer ?
#
loop_
_entity_poly.entity_id
_entity_poly.type
_entity_poly.pdbx_seq_one_letter_code
_entity_poly.pdbx_strand_id
1 'polypeptide(L)'
;MGKMKDYLNKNERVQLLFLKKYIDQAEMIVEEWGERDNLTKEESKGLKMAKTWGLKALNSICKRLNKTASKTFYNSIKSAYINIQDRYAVNMYKKKMKSELDECYEENRDYYALVELLMYYNCRDCTKHCRECEIYKEFEEHCIPEPTGHDNGKCRYYYTDN
;
A
#
# COMPACT_ATOMS: atom_id res chain seq x y z
N MET A 1 -13.59 -19.01 -29.92
CA MET A 1 -13.46 -18.37 -28.59
C MET A 1 -12.01 -18.47 -28.15
N GLY A 2 -11.35 -17.35 -27.87
CA GLY A 2 -9.96 -17.35 -27.39
C GLY A 2 -9.82 -18.02 -26.02
N LYS A 3 -8.68 -18.66 -25.77
CA LYS A 3 -8.37 -19.31 -24.48
C LYS A 3 -8.33 -18.23 -23.39
N MET A 4 -9.15 -18.36 -22.35
CA MET A 4 -9.15 -17.41 -21.22
C MET A 4 -7.80 -17.48 -20.46
N LYS A 5 -7.35 -16.34 -19.94
CA LYS A 5 -6.14 -16.25 -19.10
C LYS A 5 -6.25 -17.14 -17.85
N ASP A 6 -5.11 -17.69 -17.44
CA ASP A 6 -4.94 -18.59 -16.28
C ASP A 6 -4.08 -17.95 -15.17
N TYR A 7 -3.91 -16.64 -15.18
CA TYR A 7 -3.18 -15.87 -14.18
C TYR A 7 -3.89 -14.53 -13.89
N LEU A 8 -3.49 -13.87 -12.79
CA LEU A 8 -3.98 -12.55 -12.40
C LEU A 8 -2.82 -11.54 -12.42
N ASN A 9 -3.03 -10.37 -13.01
CA ASN A 9 -2.14 -9.23 -12.82
C ASN A 9 -2.32 -8.60 -11.42
N LYS A 10 -1.50 -7.59 -11.08
CA LYS A 10 -1.53 -6.93 -9.77
C LYS A 10 -2.92 -6.42 -9.39
N ASN A 11 -3.61 -5.74 -10.31
CA ASN A 11 -4.91 -5.12 -10.07
C ASN A 11 -6.02 -6.16 -9.97
N GLU A 12 -6.04 -7.14 -10.88
CA GLU A 12 -7.00 -8.26 -10.87
C GLU A 12 -6.91 -9.05 -9.56
N ARG A 13 -5.67 -9.28 -9.07
CA ARG A 13 -5.43 -9.95 -7.79
C ARG A 13 -5.97 -9.15 -6.61
N VAL A 14 -5.76 -7.83 -6.57
CA VAL A 14 -6.27 -6.96 -5.51
C VAL A 14 -7.80 -6.92 -5.51
N GLN A 15 -8.43 -6.83 -6.69
CA GLN A 15 -9.88 -6.86 -6.82
C GLN A 15 -10.48 -8.19 -6.35
N LEU A 16 -9.88 -9.31 -6.74
CA LEU A 16 -10.33 -10.64 -6.31
C LEU A 16 -10.12 -10.86 -4.80
N LEU A 17 -9.04 -10.30 -4.25
CA LEU A 17 -8.77 -10.30 -2.82
C LEU A 17 -9.80 -9.47 -2.05
N PHE A 18 -10.18 -8.30 -2.56
CA PHE A 18 -11.26 -7.48 -2.01
C PHE A 18 -12.58 -8.25 -2.00
N LEU A 19 -12.94 -8.94 -3.09
CA LEU A 19 -14.13 -9.80 -3.13
C LEU A 19 -14.10 -10.87 -2.02
N LYS A 20 -12.97 -11.57 -1.84
CA LYS A 20 -12.84 -12.57 -0.77
C LYS A 20 -13.05 -11.95 0.61
N LYS A 21 -12.46 -10.79 0.87
CA LYS A 21 -12.60 -10.12 2.18
C LYS A 21 -13.99 -9.53 2.40
N TYR A 22 -14.67 -9.07 1.36
CA TYR A 22 -16.09 -8.70 1.43
C TYR A 22 -16.97 -9.90 1.81
N ILE A 23 -16.72 -11.07 1.21
CA ILE A 23 -17.43 -12.32 1.55
C ILE A 23 -17.21 -12.67 3.03
N ASP A 24 -15.97 -12.58 3.50
CA ASP A 24 -15.62 -12.85 4.91
C ASP A 24 -16.33 -11.88 5.85
N GLN A 25 -16.39 -10.61 5.48
CA GLN A 25 -17.10 -9.59 6.26
C GLN A 25 -18.61 -9.86 6.31
N ALA A 26 -19.22 -10.28 5.19
CA ALA A 26 -20.63 -10.63 5.15
C ALA A 26 -20.95 -11.84 6.05
N GLU A 27 -20.04 -12.81 6.12
CA GLU A 27 -20.13 -13.94 7.06
C GLU A 27 -20.03 -13.48 8.51
N MET A 28 -19.02 -12.67 8.85
CA MET A 28 -18.85 -12.12 10.20
C MET A 28 -20.07 -11.31 10.65
N ILE A 29 -20.65 -10.46 9.78
CA ILE A 29 -21.86 -9.69 10.12
C ILE A 29 -23.02 -10.63 10.45
N VAL A 30 -23.23 -11.66 9.63
CA VAL A 30 -24.32 -12.62 9.87
C VAL A 30 -24.15 -13.36 11.19
N GLU A 31 -22.92 -13.74 11.53
CA GLU A 31 -22.58 -14.44 12.77
C GLU A 31 -22.70 -13.51 13.98
N GLU A 32 -21.93 -12.42 14.01
CA GLU A 32 -21.84 -11.53 15.17
C GLU A 32 -23.12 -10.72 15.43
N TRP A 33 -23.82 -10.28 14.38
CA TRP A 33 -25.02 -9.47 14.54
C TRP A 33 -26.26 -10.34 14.67
N GLY A 34 -26.23 -11.54 14.08
CA GLY A 34 -27.28 -12.54 14.27
C GLY A 34 -27.40 -12.99 15.73
N GLU A 35 -26.27 -13.14 16.44
CA GLU A 35 -26.26 -13.45 17.88
C GLU A 35 -26.86 -12.33 18.76
N ARG A 36 -26.90 -11.10 18.25
CA ARG A 36 -27.37 -9.90 18.98
C ARG A 36 -28.78 -9.46 18.57
N ASP A 37 -29.45 -10.24 17.72
CA ASP A 37 -30.76 -9.90 17.13
C ASP A 37 -30.75 -8.54 16.39
N ASN A 38 -29.58 -8.16 15.85
CA ASN A 38 -29.34 -6.90 15.14
C ASN A 38 -29.58 -7.00 13.61
N LEU A 39 -30.17 -8.10 13.16
CA LEU A 39 -30.48 -8.34 11.75
C LEU A 39 -31.90 -8.90 11.62
N THR A 40 -32.68 -8.33 10.71
CA THR A 40 -33.90 -8.97 10.23
C THR A 40 -33.58 -10.27 9.49
N LYS A 41 -34.58 -11.15 9.37
CA LYS A 41 -34.45 -12.41 8.61
C LYS A 41 -34.09 -12.15 7.15
N GLU A 42 -34.68 -11.10 6.57
CA GLU A 42 -34.45 -10.66 5.20
C GLU A 42 -33.02 -10.16 4.99
N GLU A 43 -32.47 -9.35 5.90
CA GLU A 43 -31.08 -8.89 5.84
C GLU A 43 -30.09 -10.05 5.99
N SER A 44 -30.32 -10.94 6.97
CA SER A 44 -29.50 -12.15 7.16
C SER A 44 -29.51 -13.04 5.90
N LYS A 45 -30.69 -13.23 5.30
CA LYS A 45 -30.83 -13.97 4.03
C LYS A 45 -30.07 -13.29 2.90
N GLY A 46 -30.16 -11.97 2.77
CA GLY A 46 -29.43 -11.17 1.78
C GLY A 46 -27.93 -11.38 1.86
N LEU A 47 -27.35 -11.25 3.06
CA LEU A 47 -25.92 -11.42 3.30
C LEU A 47 -25.45 -12.87 3.03
N LYS A 48 -26.23 -13.88 3.45
CA LYS A 48 -25.94 -15.29 3.14
C LYS A 48 -25.94 -15.58 1.64
N MET A 49 -26.87 -14.97 0.89
CA MET A 49 -26.88 -15.07 -0.57
C MET A 49 -25.66 -14.39 -1.19
N ALA A 50 -25.29 -13.19 -0.73
CA ALA A 50 -24.09 -12.48 -1.19
C ALA A 50 -22.82 -13.32 -0.99
N LYS A 51 -22.66 -13.94 0.18
CA LYS A 51 -21.59 -14.91 0.47
C LYS A 51 -21.60 -16.06 -0.53
N THR A 52 -22.75 -16.72 -0.70
CA THR A 52 -22.89 -17.91 -1.55
C THR A 52 -22.52 -17.62 -3.00
N TRP A 53 -23.09 -16.57 -3.59
CA TRP A 53 -22.83 -16.21 -4.98
C TRP A 53 -21.41 -15.67 -5.17
N GLY A 54 -20.90 -14.89 -4.20
CA GLY A 54 -19.52 -14.42 -4.20
C GLY A 54 -18.51 -15.56 -4.18
N LEU A 55 -18.68 -16.55 -3.29
CA LEU A 55 -17.83 -17.73 -3.22
C LEU A 55 -17.89 -18.55 -4.50
N LYS A 56 -19.07 -18.70 -5.11
CA LYS A 56 -19.22 -19.41 -6.38
C LYS A 56 -18.43 -18.73 -7.50
N ALA A 57 -18.50 -17.41 -7.60
CA ALA A 57 -17.73 -16.64 -8.57
C ALA A 57 -16.22 -16.73 -8.31
N LEU A 58 -15.79 -16.51 -7.06
CA LEU A 58 -14.39 -16.63 -6.64
C LEU A 58 -13.82 -18.00 -7.00
N ASN A 59 -14.50 -19.07 -6.61
CA ASN A 59 -14.07 -20.45 -6.87
C ASN A 59 -13.98 -20.75 -8.37
N SER A 60 -14.93 -20.24 -9.17
CA SER A 60 -14.88 -20.38 -10.62
C SER A 60 -13.65 -19.70 -11.24
N ILE A 61 -13.30 -18.51 -10.75
CA ILE A 61 -12.09 -17.80 -11.18
C ILE A 61 -10.83 -18.57 -10.76
N CYS A 62 -10.74 -18.97 -9.49
CA CYS A 62 -9.59 -19.69 -8.95
C CYS A 62 -9.34 -21.03 -9.63
N LYS A 63 -10.40 -21.76 -10.04
CA LYS A 63 -10.28 -23.02 -10.79
C LYS A 63 -9.56 -22.89 -12.14
N ARG A 64 -9.56 -21.70 -12.73
CA ARG A 64 -8.89 -21.44 -14.02
C ARG A 64 -7.42 -21.04 -13.84
N LEU A 65 -6.99 -20.73 -12.62
CA LEU A 65 -5.62 -20.30 -12.37
C LEU A 65 -4.65 -21.46 -12.48
N ASN A 66 -3.51 -21.23 -13.12
CA ASN A 66 -2.39 -22.17 -13.06
C ASN A 66 -1.84 -22.28 -11.63
N LYS A 67 -1.05 -23.34 -11.38
CA LYS A 67 -0.55 -23.70 -10.04
C LYS A 67 0.19 -22.53 -9.36
N THR A 68 0.99 -21.78 -10.12
CA THR A 68 1.80 -20.66 -9.61
C THR A 68 0.93 -19.45 -9.25
N ALA A 69 0.01 -19.06 -10.13
CA ALA A 69 -0.92 -17.96 -9.89
C ALA A 69 -1.86 -18.26 -8.71
N SER A 70 -2.36 -19.51 -8.64
CA SER A 70 -3.19 -19.99 -7.55
C SER A 70 -2.47 -19.90 -6.19
N LYS A 71 -1.24 -20.45 -6.08
CA LYS A 71 -0.42 -20.36 -4.86
C LYS A 71 -0.18 -18.90 -4.44
N THR A 72 0.14 -18.04 -5.39
CA THR A 72 0.36 -16.61 -5.15
C THR A 72 -0.89 -15.93 -4.58
N PHE A 73 -2.06 -16.23 -5.15
CA PHE A 73 -3.32 -15.68 -4.68
C PHE A 73 -3.68 -16.16 -3.27
N TYR A 74 -3.56 -17.46 -2.99
CA TYR A 74 -3.82 -18.01 -1.65
C TYR A 74 -2.88 -17.45 -0.58
N ASN A 75 -1.62 -17.21 -0.91
CA ASN A 75 -0.70 -16.51 -0.01
C ASN A 75 -1.18 -15.09 0.27
N SER A 76 -1.67 -14.38 -0.76
CA SER A 76 -2.20 -13.02 -0.60
C SER A 76 -3.43 -12.98 0.30
N ILE A 77 -4.30 -14.00 0.27
CA ILE A 77 -5.48 -14.09 1.17
C ILE A 77 -5.06 -14.11 2.64
N LYS A 78 -3.99 -14.83 2.98
CA LYS A 78 -3.51 -15.00 4.36
C LYS A 78 -2.95 -13.71 4.95
N SER A 79 -2.23 -12.94 4.15
CA SER A 79 -1.59 -11.70 4.60
C SER A 79 -2.49 -10.46 4.48
N ALA A 80 -3.61 -10.56 3.77
CA ALA A 80 -4.48 -9.42 3.51
C ALA A 80 -5.43 -9.11 4.66
N TYR A 81 -5.60 -7.82 4.92
CA TYR A 81 -6.65 -7.26 5.75
C TYR A 81 -7.31 -6.10 4.99
N ILE A 82 -8.61 -5.88 5.21
CA ILE A 82 -9.27 -4.64 4.80
C ILE A 82 -9.27 -3.74 6.03
N ASN A 83 -8.75 -2.52 5.86
CA ASN A 83 -8.91 -1.47 6.84
C ASN A 83 -9.85 -0.41 6.26
N ILE A 84 -11.01 -0.21 6.89
CA ILE A 84 -11.93 0.87 6.56
C ILE A 84 -11.66 1.99 7.57
N GLN A 85 -11.05 3.05 7.08
CA GLN A 85 -10.81 4.26 7.86
C GLN A 85 -11.71 5.36 7.34
N ASP A 86 -12.36 6.07 8.25
CA ASP A 86 -13.06 7.29 7.88
C ASP A 86 -12.06 8.33 7.33
N ARG A 87 -12.49 9.14 6.35
CA ARG A 87 -11.62 10.11 5.70
C ARG A 87 -11.09 11.15 6.69
N TYR A 88 -11.91 11.55 7.67
CA TYR A 88 -11.48 12.42 8.76
C TYR A 88 -10.40 11.73 9.61
N ALA A 89 -10.56 10.45 9.96
CA ALA A 89 -9.56 9.70 10.72
C ALA A 89 -8.21 9.61 9.98
N VAL A 90 -8.24 9.34 8.67
CA VAL A 90 -7.02 9.35 7.82
C VAL A 90 -6.38 10.74 7.80
N ASN A 91 -7.18 11.80 7.63
CA ASN A 91 -6.67 13.16 7.61
C ASN A 91 -6.10 13.58 8.97
N MET A 92 -6.73 13.18 10.07
CA MET A 92 -6.25 13.42 11.42
C MET A 92 -4.92 12.70 11.65
N TYR A 93 -4.80 11.44 11.24
CA TYR A 93 -3.55 10.69 11.36
C TYR A 93 -2.43 11.34 10.54
N LYS A 94 -2.70 11.75 9.30
CA LYS A 94 -1.74 12.49 8.47
C LYS A 94 -1.31 13.81 9.11
N LYS A 95 -2.25 14.56 9.70
CA LYS A 95 -1.94 15.79 10.44
C LYS A 95 -1.07 15.51 11.66
N LYS A 96 -1.37 14.46 12.43
CA LYS A 96 -0.58 14.05 13.59
C LYS A 96 0.85 13.68 13.18
N MET A 97 1.01 12.82 12.18
CA MET A 97 2.34 12.48 11.66
C MET A 97 3.09 13.69 11.14
N LYS A 98 2.40 14.63 10.47
CA LYS A 98 3.03 15.89 10.05
C LYS A 98 3.49 16.71 11.26
N SER A 99 2.66 16.86 12.30
CA SER A 99 3.03 17.57 13.54
C SER A 99 4.25 16.94 14.20
N GLU A 100 4.27 15.60 14.32
CA GLU A 100 5.40 14.87 14.91
C GLU A 100 6.70 15.05 14.10
N LEU A 101 6.61 15.09 12.77
CA LEU A 101 7.75 15.38 11.89
C LEU A 101 8.22 16.83 12.03
N ASP A 102 7.28 17.78 12.05
CA ASP A 102 7.58 19.21 12.21
C ASP A 102 8.21 19.46 13.59
N GLU A 103 7.70 18.85 14.67
CA GLU A 103 8.28 18.90 16.02
C GLU A 103 9.70 18.32 16.06
N CYS A 104 9.92 17.16 15.45
CA CYS A 104 11.26 16.54 15.35
C CYS A 104 12.24 17.44 14.57
N TYR A 105 11.77 18.09 13.49
CA TYR A 105 12.57 19.05 12.74
C TYR A 105 12.94 20.26 13.60
N GLU A 106 11.99 20.84 14.32
CA GLU A 106 12.22 22.01 15.18
C GLU A 106 13.17 21.69 16.35
N GLU A 107 13.03 20.54 17.00
CA GLU A 107 13.94 20.10 18.07
C GLU A 107 15.38 19.91 17.59
N ASN A 108 15.57 19.55 16.31
CA ASN A 108 16.86 19.24 15.71
C ASN A 108 17.22 20.21 14.57
N ARG A 109 16.68 21.43 14.61
CA ARG A 109 16.73 22.38 13.48
C ARG A 109 18.15 22.62 12.98
N ASP A 110 19.11 22.83 13.89
CA ASP A 110 20.50 23.10 13.53
C ASP A 110 21.16 21.90 12.82
N TYR A 111 20.81 20.68 13.23
CA TYR A 111 21.29 19.47 12.57
C TYR A 111 20.72 19.35 11.16
N TYR A 112 19.40 19.55 11.00
CA TYR A 112 18.78 19.51 9.68
C TYR A 112 19.30 20.63 8.76
N ALA A 113 19.53 21.84 9.28
CA ALA A 113 20.16 22.92 8.53
C ALA A 113 21.57 22.55 8.05
N LEU A 114 22.37 21.84 8.86
CA LEU A 114 23.67 21.33 8.44
C LEU A 114 23.55 20.29 7.31
N VAL A 115 22.58 19.39 7.41
CA VAL A 115 22.29 18.39 6.37
C VAL A 115 21.84 19.08 5.07
N GLU A 116 20.98 20.08 5.15
CA GLU A 116 20.53 20.88 4.01
C GLU A 116 21.72 21.59 3.32
N LEU A 117 22.65 22.17 4.10
CA LEU A 117 23.87 22.77 3.55
C LEU A 117 24.77 21.73 2.87
N LEU A 118 24.94 20.55 3.48
CA LEU A 118 25.69 19.45 2.87
C LEU A 118 25.09 19.05 1.53
N MET A 119 23.77 18.89 1.46
CA MET A 119 23.08 18.60 0.21
C MET A 119 23.22 19.74 -0.80
N TYR A 120 23.09 20.99 -0.37
CA TYR A 120 23.22 22.16 -1.23
C TYR A 120 24.58 22.26 -1.91
N TYR A 121 25.67 22.05 -1.16
CA TYR A 121 27.02 22.18 -1.74
C TYR A 121 27.50 20.94 -2.49
N ASN A 122 26.91 19.77 -2.28
CA ASN A 122 27.40 18.51 -2.88
C ASN A 122 26.47 17.88 -3.91
N CYS A 123 25.16 18.13 -3.83
CA CYS A 123 24.15 17.45 -4.64
C CYS A 123 23.52 18.38 -5.68
N ARG A 124 23.48 19.70 -5.42
CA ARG A 124 23.04 20.69 -6.39
C ARG A 124 23.94 20.69 -7.62
N ASP A 125 23.33 20.60 -8.80
CA ASP A 125 24.03 20.59 -10.09
C ASP A 125 25.14 19.51 -10.19
N CYS A 126 25.05 18.47 -9.35
CA CYS A 126 26.12 17.51 -9.14
C CYS A 126 26.29 16.58 -10.35
N THR A 127 27.51 16.55 -10.89
CA THR A 127 27.87 15.71 -12.04
C THR A 127 28.61 14.42 -11.67
N LYS A 128 28.90 14.22 -10.37
CA LYS A 128 29.58 13.03 -9.87
C LYS A 128 28.66 11.80 -9.95
N HIS A 129 29.25 10.64 -10.24
CA HIS A 129 28.53 9.39 -10.28
C HIS A 129 28.30 8.84 -8.85
N CYS A 130 27.09 8.37 -8.55
CA CYS A 130 26.66 7.97 -7.21
C CYS A 130 27.53 6.88 -6.57
N ARG A 131 28.04 5.94 -7.37
CA ARG A 131 28.96 4.85 -6.94
C ARG A 131 30.17 5.30 -6.12
N GLU A 132 30.64 6.53 -6.33
CA GLU A 132 31.81 7.09 -5.64
C GLU A 132 31.44 8.19 -4.64
N CYS A 133 30.15 8.38 -4.37
CA CYS A 133 29.64 9.42 -3.49
C CYS A 133 29.35 8.87 -2.09
N GLU A 134 30.09 9.34 -1.08
CA GLU A 134 29.87 8.93 0.32
C GLU A 134 28.49 9.37 0.83
N ILE A 135 27.99 10.55 0.42
CA ILE A 135 26.63 11.00 0.77
C ILE A 135 25.59 10.02 0.24
N TYR A 136 25.77 9.55 -1.00
CA TYR A 136 24.84 8.56 -1.57
C TYR A 136 24.84 7.26 -0.77
N LYS A 137 26.02 6.76 -0.37
CA LYS A 137 26.11 5.52 0.42
C LYS A 137 25.39 5.66 1.75
N GLU A 138 25.66 6.73 2.49
CA GLU A 138 25.07 7.00 3.80
C GLU A 138 23.54 7.15 3.68
N PHE A 139 23.07 7.93 2.71
CA PHE A 139 21.65 8.19 2.55
C PHE A 139 20.89 6.97 2.05
N GLU A 140 21.51 6.13 1.20
CA GLU A 140 20.93 4.86 0.77
C GLU A 140 20.80 3.87 1.92
N GLU A 141 21.84 3.75 2.76
CA GLU A 141 21.85 2.87 3.95
C GLU A 141 20.72 3.24 4.92
N HIS A 142 20.43 4.53 5.04
CA HIS A 142 19.35 5.06 5.88
C HIS A 142 18.01 5.26 5.16
N CYS A 143 17.87 4.81 3.90
CA CYS A 143 16.67 4.93 3.10
C CYS A 143 16.13 6.38 3.01
N ILE A 144 17.02 7.37 2.97
CA ILE A 144 16.65 8.77 2.84
C ILE A 144 16.03 9.00 1.45
N PRO A 145 14.81 9.57 1.37
CA PRO A 145 14.11 9.74 0.10
C PRO A 145 14.83 10.73 -0.83
N GLU A 146 14.75 10.45 -2.13
CA GLU A 146 15.34 11.27 -3.18
C GLU A 146 14.48 12.51 -3.49
N PRO A 147 15.07 13.62 -3.95
CA PRO A 147 14.33 14.75 -4.47
C PRO A 147 13.43 14.34 -5.64
N THR A 148 12.20 14.86 -5.68
CA THR A 148 11.28 14.61 -6.80
C THR A 148 11.54 15.59 -7.93
N GLY A 149 11.66 15.10 -9.18
CA GLY A 149 11.48 15.92 -10.39
C GLY A 149 12.70 16.08 -11.30
N HIS A 150 13.90 15.67 -10.89
CA HIS A 150 15.10 15.78 -11.73
C HIS A 150 16.01 14.56 -11.56
N ASP A 151 16.26 13.84 -12.66
CA ASP A 151 17.21 12.75 -12.73
C ASP A 151 18.24 13.07 -13.83
N ASN A 152 19.51 13.18 -13.44
CA ASN A 152 20.61 13.42 -14.37
C ASN A 152 21.39 12.14 -14.72
N GLY A 153 20.93 10.99 -14.24
CA GLY A 153 21.52 9.66 -14.46
C GLY A 153 22.85 9.42 -13.75
N LYS A 154 23.34 10.36 -12.93
CA LYS A 154 24.66 10.30 -12.29
C LYS A 154 24.58 10.40 -10.77
N CYS A 155 23.89 11.41 -10.24
CA CYS A 155 23.71 11.59 -8.80
C CYS A 155 22.24 11.36 -8.45
N ARG A 156 21.97 10.42 -7.55
CA ARG A 156 20.61 10.03 -7.15
C ARG A 156 19.91 11.11 -6.31
N TYR A 157 20.69 11.95 -5.64
CA TYR A 157 20.21 13.10 -4.88
C TYR A 157 20.37 14.42 -5.65
N TYR A 158 20.59 14.35 -6.98
CA TYR A 158 20.71 15.52 -7.83
C TYR A 158 19.45 16.39 -7.77
N TYR A 159 19.66 17.70 -7.74
CA TYR A 159 18.62 18.66 -8.01
C TYR A 159 19.22 19.94 -8.60
N THR A 160 18.36 20.73 -9.23
CA THR A 160 18.66 22.08 -9.69
C THR A 160 17.80 23.06 -8.90
N ASP A 161 18.31 24.26 -8.64
CA ASP A 161 17.41 25.37 -8.33
C ASP A 161 16.62 25.63 -9.62
N ASN A 162 15.30 25.47 -9.57
CA ASN A 162 14.46 26.00 -10.65
C ASN A 162 14.63 27.53 -10.75
#